data_AF-A0A223ZPA8-F1
#
_entry.id   AF-A0A223ZPA8-F1
#
_cell.length_a   1.000
_cell.length_b   1.000
_cell.length_c   1.000
_cell.angle_alpha   90.00
_cell.angle_beta   90.00
_cell.angle_gamma   90.00
#
_symmetry.space_group_name_H-M   'P 1'
#
loop_
_entity.id
_entity.type
_entity.pdbx_description
1 polymer ?
#
loop_
_entity_poly.entity_id
_entity_poly.type
_entity_poly.pdbx_seq_one_letter_code
_entity_poly.pdbx_strand_id
1 'polypeptide(L)' 'DVQPGVDIVIGPGTEIVAAEGLIVTAGGIDSHIHFICPQQIEHALMSGVTSMLGGGTGPSHGTFATTCTPGPWH' A
#
# COMPACT_ATOMS: atom_id res chain seq x y z
N ASP A 1 34.01 -5.93 -5.32
CA ASP A 1 35.45 -5.82 -4.96
C ASP A 1 36.27 -5.00 -5.94
N VAL A 2 36.01 -5.12 -7.25
CA VAL A 2 36.83 -4.52 -8.32
C VAL A 2 36.18 -3.34 -9.07
N GLN A 3 34.90 -3.06 -8.82
CA GLN A 3 34.16 -1.97 -9.47
C GLN A 3 34.28 -0.68 -8.65
N PRO A 4 34.54 0.47 -9.28
CA PRO A 4 34.58 1.75 -8.57
C PRO A 4 33.17 2.28 -8.24
N GLY A 5 33.03 3.05 -7.16
CA GLY A 5 31.82 3.83 -6.86
C GLY A 5 30.57 3.02 -6.47
N VAL A 6 30.75 1.86 -5.83
CA VAL A 6 29.63 1.00 -5.41
C VAL A 6 29.11 1.40 -4.02
N ASP A 7 27.87 1.89 -3.97
CA ASP A 7 27.14 2.16 -2.70
C ASP A 7 26.10 1.07 -2.36
N ILE A 8 25.63 0.31 -3.36
CA ILE A 8 24.69 -0.81 -3.19
C ILE A 8 25.41 -2.11 -3.55
N VAL A 9 25.76 -2.89 -2.52
CA VAL A 9 26.53 -4.13 -2.68
C VAL A 9 25.61 -5.30 -3.05
N ILE A 10 25.97 -6.03 -4.11
CA ILE A 10 25.34 -7.30 -4.50
C ILE A 10 26.21 -8.44 -3.98
N GLY A 11 25.64 -9.29 -3.14
CA GLY A 11 26.32 -10.44 -2.53
C GLY A 11 25.46 -11.70 -2.55
N PRO A 12 25.90 -12.77 -1.86
CA PRO A 12 25.18 -14.06 -1.86
C PRO A 12 23.80 -14.01 -1.20
N GLY A 13 23.47 -12.95 -0.45
CA GLY A 13 22.16 -12.72 0.15
C GLY A 13 21.29 -11.69 -0.57
N THR A 14 21.69 -11.26 -1.77
CA THR A 14 20.97 -10.22 -2.53
C THR A 14 20.06 -10.87 -3.58
N GLU A 15 18.75 -10.63 -3.49
CA GLU A 15 17.78 -10.95 -4.54
C GLU A 15 17.71 -9.80 -5.58
N ILE A 16 17.39 -10.13 -6.82
CA ILE A 16 17.36 -9.20 -7.95
C ILE A 16 15.99 -9.21 -8.63
N VAL A 17 15.38 -8.03 -8.74
CA VAL A 17 14.20 -7.80 -9.58
C VAL A 17 14.62 -6.94 -10.78
N ALA A 18 14.53 -7.50 -11.98
CA ALA A 18 14.86 -6.81 -13.23
C ALA A 18 13.83 -5.70 -13.53
N ALA A 19 14.30 -4.49 -13.83
CA ALA A 19 13.47 -3.30 -14.06
C ALA A 19 13.86 -2.51 -15.33
N GLU A 20 14.72 -3.07 -16.17
CA GLU A 20 15.11 -2.46 -17.44
C GLU A 20 13.89 -2.27 -18.35
N GLY A 21 13.70 -1.05 -18.86
CA GLY A 21 12.55 -0.70 -19.70
C GLY A 21 11.23 -0.54 -18.95
N LEU A 22 11.21 -0.66 -17.62
CA LEU A 22 10.01 -0.46 -16.79
C LEU A 22 10.04 0.90 -16.07
N ILE A 23 8.86 1.36 -15.64
CA ILE A 23 8.72 2.52 -14.74
C ILE A 23 8.45 1.99 -13.33
N VAL A 24 9.28 2.41 -12.38
CA VAL A 24 9.07 2.15 -10.96
C VAL A 24 8.58 3.44 -10.30
N THR A 25 7.50 3.34 -9.52
CA THR A 25 6.93 4.46 -8.76
C THR A 25 6.84 4.09 -7.28
N ALA A 26 6.69 5.09 -6.42
CA ALA A 26 6.25 4.84 -5.05
C ALA A 26 4.82 4.27 -5.06
N GLY A 27 4.47 3.49 -4.05
CA GLY A 27 3.09 3.06 -3.89
C GLY A 27 2.17 4.24 -3.58
N GLY A 28 0.94 4.19 -4.11
CA GLY A 28 -0.08 5.21 -3.90
C GLY A 28 -0.55 5.25 -2.45
N ILE A 29 -0.99 6.44 -2.02
CA ILE A 29 -1.61 6.67 -0.72
C ILE A 29 -3.04 7.19 -0.97
N ASP A 30 -4.03 6.40 -0.56
CA ASP A 30 -5.43 6.84 -0.54
C ASP A 30 -5.80 7.26 0.88
N SER A 31 -6.27 8.50 1.02
CA SER A 31 -6.61 9.10 2.32
C SER A 31 -8.11 9.26 2.56
N HIS A 32 -8.95 8.71 1.68
CA HIS A 32 -10.41 8.80 1.76
C HIS A 32 -11.06 7.42 1.67
N ILE A 33 -10.62 6.50 2.52
CA ILE A 33 -11.16 5.14 2.54
C ILE A 33 -12.36 5.02 3.49
N HIS A 34 -13.46 4.50 2.96
CA HIS A 34 -14.52 3.92 3.77
C HIS A 34 -14.23 2.43 3.91
N PHE A 35 -13.93 1.95 5.12
CA PHE A 35 -13.66 0.52 5.39
C PHE A 35 -14.99 -0.28 5.46
N ILE A 36 -15.64 -0.40 4.30
CA ILE A 36 -16.93 -1.08 4.13
C ILE A 36 -16.73 -2.60 4.13
N CYS A 37 -15.69 -3.07 3.46
CA CYS A 37 -15.39 -4.48 3.38
C CYS A 37 -13.89 -4.72 3.18
N PRO A 38 -13.35 -5.85 3.69
CA PRO A 38 -11.93 -6.14 3.58
C PRO A 38 -11.45 -6.32 2.12
N GLN A 39 -12.35 -6.67 1.19
CA GLN A 39 -12.03 -6.85 -0.23
C GLN A 39 -11.50 -5.58 -0.89
N GLN A 40 -11.79 -4.39 -0.35
CA GLN A 40 -11.23 -3.13 -0.86
C GLN A 40 -9.70 -3.11 -0.78
N ILE A 41 -9.09 -3.83 0.16
CA ILE A 41 -7.64 -3.87 0.35
C ILE A 41 -6.96 -4.50 -0.88
N GLU A 42 -7.49 -5.62 -1.38
CA GLU A 42 -6.95 -6.27 -2.57
C GLU A 42 -7.13 -5.39 -3.82
N HIS A 43 -8.30 -4.76 -3.97
CA HIS A 43 -8.53 -3.82 -5.08
C HIS A 43 -7.58 -2.63 -5.06
N ALA A 44 -7.30 -2.06 -3.88
CA ALA A 44 -6.34 -0.97 -3.71
C ALA A 44 -4.91 -1.43 -4.06
N LEU A 45 -4.49 -2.59 -3.58
CA LEU A 45 -3.16 -3.11 -3.86
C LEU A 45 -2.96 -3.38 -5.37
N MET A 46 -3.96 -3.97 -6.04
CA MET A 46 -3.89 -4.25 -7.47
C MET A 46 -3.92 -3.00 -8.35
N SER A 47 -4.36 -1.85 -7.82
CA SER A 47 -4.28 -0.56 -8.51
C SER A 47 -2.97 0.21 -8.21
N GLY A 48 -2.10 -0.33 -7.36
CA GLY A 48 -0.83 0.28 -6.96
C GLY A 48 -0.91 1.15 -5.69
N VAL A 49 -2.04 1.18 -4.98
CA VAL A 49 -2.17 1.83 -3.67
C VAL A 49 -1.63 0.89 -2.59
N THR A 50 -0.59 1.33 -1.88
CA THR A 50 0.05 0.52 -0.82
C THR A 50 -0.24 1.04 0.59
N SER A 51 -0.95 2.17 0.71
CA SER A 51 -1.37 2.74 1.99
C SER A 51 -2.80 3.29 1.90
N MET A 52 -3.60 2.96 2.91
CA MET A 52 -5.01 3.32 3.00
C MET A 52 -5.25 3.99 4.35
N LEU A 53 -5.69 5.25 4.34
CA LEU A 53 -6.13 5.99 5.51
C LEU A 53 -7.63 6.27 5.39
N GLY A 54 -8.37 6.02 6.46
CA GLY A 54 -9.82 6.10 6.45
C GLY A 54 -10.44 5.62 7.75
N GLY A 55 -11.72 5.26 7.69
CA GLY A 55 -12.48 4.75 8.82
C GLY A 55 -13.69 3.94 8.39
N GLY A 56 -14.18 3.09 9.27
CA GLY A 56 -15.34 2.25 9.01
C GLY A 56 -15.43 1.05 9.93
N THR A 57 -16.63 0.46 10.02
CA THR A 57 -16.92 -0.72 10.84
C THR A 57 -17.60 -1.80 10.01
N GLY A 58 -17.26 -1.87 8.72
CA GLY A 58 -17.92 -2.76 7.77
C GLY A 58 -19.16 -2.12 7.11
N PRO A 59 -20.12 -2.93 6.62
CA PRO A 59 -21.26 -2.47 5.82
C PRO A 59 -22.38 -1.84 6.69
N SER A 60 -22.04 -0.77 7.41
CA SER A 60 -22.98 0.00 8.23
C SER A 60 -23.40 1.29 7.51
N HIS A 61 -24.60 1.81 7.79
CA HIS A 61 -25.04 3.10 7.26
C HIS A 61 -24.07 4.25 7.60
N GLY A 62 -23.45 4.20 8.78
CA GLY A 62 -22.42 5.16 9.18
C GLY A 62 -21.20 5.09 8.26
N THR A 63 -20.67 3.90 8.02
CA THR A 63 -19.51 3.69 7.13
C THR A 63 -19.85 3.95 5.66
N PHE A 64 -21.08 3.70 5.21
CA PHE A 64 -21.49 4.07 3.85
C PHE A 64 -21.49 5.59 3.63
N ALA A 65 -21.72 6.37 4.68
CA ALA A 65 -21.80 7.83 4.59
C ALA A 65 -20.50 8.54 5.02
N THR A 66 -19.70 7.95 5.92
CA THR A 66 -18.58 8.61 6.59
C THR A 66 -17.36 7.71 6.74
N THR A 67 -16.16 8.29 6.68
CA THR A 67 -14.88 7.62 6.94
C THR A 67 -14.53 7.61 8.44
N CYS A 68 -15.48 7.19 9.27
CA CYS A 68 -15.33 7.20 10.73
C CYS A 68 -15.36 5.78 11.31
N THR A 69 -14.43 5.49 12.21
CA THR A 69 -14.45 4.32 13.10
C THR A 69 -14.86 4.81 14.49
N PRO A 70 -16.15 4.71 14.88
CA PRO A 70 -16.69 5.46 16.01
C PRO A 70 -16.43 4.80 17.35
N GLY A 71 -15.54 5.39 18.16
CA GLY A 71 -15.35 5.07 19.57
C GLY A 71 -14.31 3.96 19.83
N PRO A 72 -13.82 3.83 21.08
CA PRO A 72 -12.60 3.05 21.36
C PRO A 72 -12.69 1.53 21.21
N TRP A 73 -13.90 0.97 21.11
CA TRP A 73 -14.08 -0.49 20.96
C TRP A 73 -13.90 -0.96 19.51
N HIS A 74 -14.13 -0.06 18.55
CA HIS A 74 -14.04 -0.33 17.12
C HIS A 74 -12.61 -0.10 16.62
#